data_AF-A0A1Y5DRL1-F1
#
_entry.id   AF-A0A1Y5DRL1-F1
#
_cell.length_a   1.000
_cell.length_b   1.000
_cell.length_c   1.000
_cell.angle_alpha   90.00
_cell.angle_beta   90.00
_cell.angle_gamma   90.00
#
_symmetry.space_group_name_H-M   'P 1'
#
loop_
_entity.id
_entity.type
_entity.pdbx_description
1 polymer ?
#
loop_
_entity_poly.entity_id
_entity_poly.type
_entity_poly.pdbx_seq_one_letter_code
_entity_poly.pdbx_strand_id
1 'polypeptide(L)'
;MYKYVAVFTLSFFLFIVWVSFMANSGNDTALFAMVRQIPYGDKIGHFAVFGLLTLAANISLKFKCVYLGPLPIYIGSLFVCFFVIVDEYGQSLYAIRNVEMLDLVASGCGILLFSFIASRLATKLAD
;
A
#
# COMPACT_ATOMS: atom_id res chain seq x y z
N MET A 1 12.79 -18.05 2.05
CA MET A 1 11.66 -17.34 1.42
C MET A 1 11.29 -16.05 2.15
N TYR A 2 10.78 -16.11 3.39
CA TYR A 2 10.30 -14.92 4.13
C TYR A 2 11.32 -13.78 4.32
N LYS A 3 12.61 -14.10 4.52
CA LYS A 3 13.67 -13.08 4.64
C LYS A 3 13.82 -12.24 3.36
N TYR A 4 13.79 -12.87 2.19
CA TYR A 4 13.88 -12.17 0.90
C TYR A 4 12.66 -11.31 0.65
N VAL A 5 11.47 -11.84 0.98
CA VAL A 5 10.23 -11.05 0.88
C VAL A 5 10.28 -9.86 1.85
N ALA A 6 10.78 -10.01 3.08
CA ALA A 6 10.91 -8.91 4.02
C ALA A 6 11.86 -7.80 3.52
N VAL A 7 13.00 -8.17 2.93
CA VAL A 7 13.93 -7.20 2.32
C VAL A 7 13.27 -6.48 1.14
N PHE A 8 12.54 -7.22 0.30
CA PHE A 8 11.76 -6.64 -0.79
C PHE A 8 10.68 -5.69 -0.26
N THR A 9 9.87 -6.11 0.72
CA THR A 9 8.83 -5.28 1.35
C THR A 9 9.42 -3.99 1.91
N LEU A 10 10.54 -4.07 2.62
CA LEU A 10 11.20 -2.89 3.18
C LEU A 10 11.71 -1.95 2.08
N SER A 11 12.35 -2.51 1.05
CA SER A 11 12.86 -1.72 -0.08
C SER A 11 11.72 -1.05 -0.84
N PHE A 12 10.62 -1.77 -1.06
CA PHE A 12 9.43 -1.26 -1.71
C PHE A 12 8.72 -0.20 -0.87
N PHE A 13 8.65 -0.38 0.45
CA PHE A 13 8.14 0.62 1.38
C PHE A 13 8.97 1.91 1.34
N LEU A 14 10.30 1.81 1.40
CA LEU A 14 11.19 2.96 1.30
C LEU A 14 11.05 3.67 -0.06
N PHE A 15 10.87 2.90 -1.14
CA PHE A 15 10.59 3.45 -2.45
C PHE A 15 9.27 4.24 -2.46
N ILE A 16 8.20 3.74 -1.84
CA ILE A 16 6.92 4.46 -1.73
C ILE A 16 7.09 5.76 -0.94
N VAL A 17 7.75 5.71 0.22
CA VAL A 17 8.04 6.90 1.03
C VAL A 17 8.82 7.95 0.22
N TRP A 18 9.80 7.51 -0.57
CA TRP A 18 10.57 8.40 -1.45
C TRP A 18 9.70 9.00 -2.57
N VAL A 19 8.83 8.21 -3.20
CA VAL A 19 7.89 8.71 -4.21
C VAL A 19 6.91 9.73 -3.60
N SER A 20 6.33 9.46 -2.43
CA SER A 20 5.45 10.40 -1.72
C SER A 20 6.21 11.69 -1.37
N PHE A 21 7.46 11.60 -0.91
CA PHE A 21 8.30 12.79 -0.65
C PHE A 21 8.57 13.62 -1.91
N MET A 22 8.89 12.97 -3.03
CA MET A 22 9.11 13.65 -4.32
C MET A 22 7.84 14.34 -4.81
N ALA A 23 6.68 13.68 -4.65
CA ALA A 23 5.37 14.26 -4.98
C ALA A 23 5.06 15.47 -4.10
N ASN A 24 5.30 15.38 -2.80
CA ASN A 24 5.06 16.48 -1.84
C ASN A 24 6.00 17.69 -2.06
N SER A 25 7.20 17.46 -2.60
CA SER A 25 8.15 18.50 -2.97
C SER A 25 7.84 19.17 -4.31
N GLY A 26 6.81 18.72 -5.04
CA GLY A 26 6.45 19.22 -6.37
C GLY A 26 7.47 18.84 -7.47
N ASN A 27 8.35 17.88 -7.22
CA ASN A 27 9.34 17.44 -8.20
C ASN A 27 8.67 16.58 -9.28
N ASP A 28 8.80 16.98 -10.54
CA ASP A 28 8.26 16.20 -11.65
C ASP A 28 9.27 15.14 -12.11
N THR A 29 8.94 13.88 -11.85
CA THR A 29 9.73 12.73 -12.28
C THR A 29 9.12 12.08 -13.51
N ALA A 30 9.91 11.31 -14.27
CA ALA A 30 9.41 10.56 -15.42
C ALA A 30 8.25 9.60 -15.06
N LEU A 31 8.23 9.09 -13.81
CA LEU A 31 7.13 8.28 -13.29
C LEU A 31 5.83 9.09 -13.19
N PHE A 32 5.88 10.31 -12.65
CA PHE A 32 4.70 11.17 -12.58
C PHE A 32 4.20 11.59 -13.96
N ALA A 33 5.12 11.86 -14.90
CA ALA A 33 4.76 12.14 -16.28
C ALA A 33 4.00 10.96 -16.94
N MET A 34 4.46 9.72 -16.71
CA MET A 34 3.76 8.52 -17.20
C MET A 34 2.40 8.33 -16.53
N VAL A 35 2.31 8.51 -15.21
CA VAL A 35 1.06 8.36 -14.45
C VAL A 35 0.00 9.37 -14.92
N ARG A 36 0.39 10.62 -15.20
CA ARG A 36 -0.52 11.67 -15.71
C ARG A 36 -1.05 11.41 -17.12
N GLN A 37 -0.39 10.58 -17.92
CA GLN A 37 -0.86 10.20 -19.26
C GLN A 37 -1.99 9.16 -19.21
N ILE A 38 -2.12 8.44 -18.10
CA ILE A 38 -3.12 7.39 -17.93
C ILE A 38 -4.37 8.01 -17.26
N PRO A 39 -5.58 7.83 -17.82
CA PRO A 39 -6.81 8.26 -17.16
C PRO A 39 -6.92 7.62 -15.77
N TYR A 40 -7.05 8.44 -14.73
CA TYR A 40 -7.06 7.99 -13.33
C TYR A 40 -5.78 7.24 -12.90
N GLY A 41 -4.65 7.51 -13.55
CA GLY A 41 -3.38 6.83 -13.26
C GLY A 41 -2.95 6.89 -11.80
N ASP A 42 -3.19 8.02 -11.13
CA ASP A 42 -2.86 8.20 -9.70
C ASP A 42 -3.64 7.20 -8.83
N LYS A 43 -4.93 7.01 -9.11
CA LYS A 43 -5.84 6.10 -8.40
C LYS A 43 -5.46 4.64 -8.63
N ILE A 44 -5.12 4.30 -9.87
CA ILE A 44 -4.62 2.96 -10.23
C ILE A 44 -3.29 2.71 -9.51
N GLY A 45 -2.43 3.72 -9.45
CA GLY A 45 -1.19 3.72 -8.68
C GLY A 45 -1.45 3.41 -7.21
N HIS A 46 -2.30 4.19 -6.54
CA HIS A 46 -2.68 3.98 -5.14
C HIS A 46 -3.22 2.56 -4.88
N PHE A 47 -4.15 2.10 -5.72
CA PHE A 47 -4.69 0.74 -5.63
C PHE A 47 -3.59 -0.32 -5.74
N ALA A 48 -2.76 -0.25 -6.79
CA ALA A 48 -1.77 -1.28 -7.09
C ALA A 48 -0.59 -1.26 -6.11
N VAL A 49 -0.05 -0.07 -5.82
CA VAL A 49 1.14 0.11 -4.96
C VAL A 49 0.84 -0.30 -3.53
N PHE A 50 -0.26 0.19 -2.94
CA PHE A 50 -0.63 -0.18 -1.57
C PHE A 50 -1.19 -1.60 -1.46
N GLY A 51 -1.85 -2.09 -2.51
CA GLY A 51 -2.25 -3.49 -2.61
C GLY A 51 -1.05 -4.46 -2.61
N LEU A 52 -0.06 -4.20 -3.47
CA LEU A 52 1.17 -5.01 -3.52
C LEU A 52 1.97 -4.92 -2.23
N LEU A 53 2.09 -3.73 -1.63
CA LEU A 53 2.74 -3.55 -0.34
C LEU A 53 2.02 -4.38 0.75
N THR A 54 0.68 -4.39 0.75
CA THR A 54 -0.12 -5.20 1.68
C THR A 54 0.19 -6.68 1.55
N LEU A 55 0.19 -7.21 0.33
CA LEU A 55 0.49 -8.62 0.10
C LEU A 55 1.91 -8.96 0.56
N ALA A 56 2.90 -8.15 0.18
CA ALA A 56 4.30 -8.35 0.56
C ALA A 56 4.48 -8.24 2.09
N ALA A 57 3.82 -7.30 2.75
CA ALA A 57 3.81 -7.13 4.20
C ALA A 57 3.22 -8.36 4.90
N ASN A 58 2.05 -8.83 4.44
CA ASN A 58 1.40 -10.02 5.00
C ASN A 58 2.28 -11.28 4.86
N ILE A 59 2.89 -11.49 3.69
CA ILE A 59 3.82 -12.59 3.48
C ILE A 59 5.06 -12.44 4.38
N SER A 60 5.67 -11.25 4.45
CA SER A 60 6.86 -11.00 5.29
C SER A 60 6.62 -11.27 6.78
N LEU A 61 5.40 -10.99 7.24
CA LEU A 61 4.95 -11.23 8.61
C LEU A 61 4.41 -12.66 8.80
N LYS A 62 4.61 -13.56 7.83
CA LYS A 62 4.15 -14.95 7.87
C LYS A 62 2.64 -15.07 8.13
N PHE A 63 1.85 -14.19 7.53
CA PHE A 63 0.39 -14.17 7.65
C PHE A 63 -0.10 -14.05 9.10
N LYS A 64 0.67 -13.39 9.98
CA LYS A 64 0.22 -13.10 11.35
C LYS A 64 -1.08 -12.28 11.32
N CYS A 65 -2.09 -12.76 12.04
CA CYS A 65 -3.39 -12.15 12.16
C CYS A 65 -3.71 -11.80 13.61
N VAL A 66 -4.53 -10.76 13.78
CA VAL A 66 -5.32 -10.53 14.98
C VAL A 66 -6.78 -10.83 14.62
N TYR A 67 -7.49 -11.52 15.50
CA TYR A 67 -8.89 -11.87 15.27
C TYR A 67 -9.78 -10.79 15.85
N LEU A 68 -10.62 -10.19 15.00
CA LEU A 68 -11.71 -9.32 15.42
C LEU A 68 -13.01 -10.12 15.26
N GLY A 69 -13.34 -10.93 16.28
CA GLY A 69 -14.41 -11.92 16.20
C GLY A 69 -14.07 -13.02 15.17
N PRO A 70 -14.95 -13.33 14.20
CA PRO A 70 -14.69 -14.37 13.20
C PRO A 70 -13.75 -13.90 12.07
N LEU A 71 -13.41 -12.61 12.02
CA LEU A 71 -12.63 -12.04 10.93
C LEU A 71 -11.13 -12.00 11.27
N PRO A 72 -10.26 -12.74 10.56
CA PRO A 72 -8.82 -12.60 10.70
C PRO A 72 -8.36 -11.32 10.00
N ILE A 73 -7.76 -10.41 10.76
CA ILE A 73 -7.17 -9.18 10.23
C ILE A 73 -5.64 -9.33 10.25
N TYR A 74 -5.01 -9.29 9.08
CA TYR A 74 -3.55 -9.40 8.98
C TYR A 74 -2.86 -8.16 9.55
N ILE A 75 -1.80 -8.38 10.31
CA ILE A 75 -0.99 -7.30 10.90
C ILE A 75 -0.35 -6.43 9.80
N GLY A 76 0.07 -7.03 8.68
CA GLY A 76 0.63 -6.30 7.56
C GLY A 76 -0.39 -5.36 6.91
N SER A 77 -1.62 -5.81 6.69
CA SER A 77 -2.72 -4.98 6.21
C SER A 77 -3.02 -3.81 7.15
N LEU A 78 -3.01 -4.02 8.47
CA LEU A 78 -3.20 -2.94 9.44
C LEU A 78 -2.09 -1.89 9.36
N PHE A 79 -0.84 -2.33 9.23
CA PHE A 79 0.28 -1.42 9.08
C PHE A 79 0.18 -0.59 7.80
N VAL A 80 -0.20 -1.20 6.67
CA VAL A 80 -0.37 -0.48 5.41
C VAL A 80 -1.57 0.46 5.46
N CYS A 81 -2.70 0.05 6.04
CA CYS A 81 -3.85 0.95 6.26
C CYS A 81 -3.44 2.19 7.07
N PHE A 82 -2.73 1.98 8.17
CA PHE A 82 -2.24 3.08 9.01
C PHE A 82 -1.31 4.00 8.22
N PHE A 83 -0.38 3.43 7.45
CA PHE A 83 0.54 4.19 6.61
C PHE A 83 -0.19 5.06 5.58
N VAL A 84 -1.15 4.49 4.84
CA VAL A 84 -1.94 5.22 3.83
C VAL A 84 -2.68 6.39 4.45
N ILE A 85 -3.32 6.19 5.61
CA ILE A 85 -4.02 7.26 6.32
C ILE A 85 -3.02 8.37 6.68
N VAL A 86 -1.88 8.02 7.27
CA VAL A 86 -0.87 9.01 7.65
C VAL A 86 -0.30 9.75 6.43
N ASP A 87 -0.02 9.04 5.34
CA ASP A 87 0.52 9.63 4.11
C ASP A 87 -0.49 10.61 3.49
N GLU A 88 -1.74 10.18 3.34
CA GLU A 88 -2.82 10.96 2.73
C GLU A 88 -3.17 12.20 3.56
N TYR A 89 -3.37 12.06 4.87
CA TYR A 89 -3.59 13.22 5.75
C TYR A 89 -2.34 14.10 5.86
N GLY A 90 -1.15 13.53 5.76
CA GLY A 90 0.12 14.26 5.74
C GLY A 90 0.23 15.23 4.55
N GLN A 91 -0.44 14.94 3.43
CA GLN A 91 -0.48 15.84 2.28
C GLN A 91 -1.11 17.19 2.61
N SER A 92 -2.02 17.27 3.59
CA SER A 92 -2.64 18.53 4.03
C SER A 92 -1.64 19.57 4.56
N LEU A 93 -0.42 19.15 4.91
CA LEU A 93 0.65 20.04 5.36
C LEU A 93 1.37 20.74 4.20
N TYR A 94 1.15 20.30 2.96
CA TYR A 94 1.81 20.80 1.77
C TYR A 94 0.85 21.60 0.88
N ALA A 95 1.26 22.78 0.43
CA ALA A 95 0.41 23.66 -0.38
C ALA A 95 0.13 23.15 -1.81
N ILE A 96 0.88 22.14 -2.27
CA ILE A 96 0.87 21.66 -3.66
C ILE A 96 -0.01 20.40 -3.80
N ARG A 97 -0.35 19.73 -2.69
CA ARG A 97 -1.19 18.52 -2.68
C ARG A 97 -2.45 18.74 -1.85
N ASN A 98 -3.51 18.04 -2.21
CA ASN A 98 -4.78 18.04 -1.48
C ASN A 98 -5.12 16.59 -1.14
N VAL A 99 -5.73 16.41 0.04
CA VAL A 99 -6.29 15.13 0.47
C VAL A 99 -7.42 14.76 -0.49
N GLU A 100 -7.28 13.65 -1.21
CA GLU A 100 -8.31 13.14 -2.12
C GLU A 100 -8.93 11.87 -1.56
N MET A 101 -10.22 11.94 -1.21
CA MET A 101 -10.95 10.78 -0.68
C MET A 101 -10.95 9.58 -1.64
N LEU A 102 -10.88 9.84 -2.95
CA LEU A 102 -10.82 8.78 -3.96
C LEU A 102 -9.49 8.02 -3.92
N ASP A 103 -8.40 8.65 -3.49
CA ASP A 103 -7.10 7.99 -3.32
C ASP A 103 -7.11 7.08 -2.10
N LEU A 104 -7.76 7.53 -1.01
CA LEU A 104 -8.02 6.70 0.18
C LEU A 104 -8.89 5.47 -0.18
N VAL A 105 -9.94 5.66 -0.97
CA VAL A 105 -10.82 4.57 -1.42
C VAL A 105 -10.07 3.60 -2.34
N ALA A 106 -9.30 4.12 -3.31
CA ALA A 106 -8.50 3.29 -4.21
C ALA A 106 -7.47 2.44 -3.43
N SER A 107 -6.77 3.07 -2.49
CA SER A 107 -5.85 2.39 -1.57
C SER A 107 -6.57 1.33 -0.73
N GLY A 108 -7.71 1.66 -0.15
CA GLY A 108 -8.53 0.74 0.64
C GLY A 108 -9.00 -0.47 -0.16
N CYS A 109 -9.49 -0.28 -1.39
CA CYS A 109 -9.85 -1.35 -2.30
C CYS A 109 -8.65 -2.27 -2.61
N GLY A 110 -7.48 -1.69 -2.84
CA GLY A 110 -6.24 -2.44 -3.04
C GLY A 110 -5.88 -3.29 -1.83
N ILE A 111 -5.86 -2.68 -0.64
CA ILE A 111 -5.57 -3.38 0.62
C ILE A 111 -6.54 -4.53 0.84
N LEU A 112 -7.85 -4.33 0.64
CA LEU A 112 -8.87 -5.37 0.81
C LEU A 112 -8.65 -6.54 -0.16
N LEU A 113 -8.49 -6.25 -1.46
CA LEU A 113 -8.29 -7.28 -2.48
C LEU A 113 -7.02 -8.10 -2.19
N PHE A 114 -5.90 -7.43 -1.90
CA PHE A 114 -4.64 -8.12 -1.67
C PHE A 114 -4.57 -8.80 -0.30
N SER A 115 -5.33 -8.35 0.70
CA SER A 115 -5.56 -9.08 1.95
C SER A 115 -6.33 -10.38 1.71
N PHE A 116 -7.33 -10.34 0.82
CA PHE A 116 -8.05 -11.54 0.41
C PHE A 116 -7.16 -12.51 -0.38
N ILE A 117 -6.31 -12.01 -1.27
CA ILE A 117 -5.30 -12.85 -1.95
C ILE A 117 -4.33 -13.46 -0.94
N ALA A 118 -3.88 -12.68 0.05
CA ALA A 118 -3.01 -13.15 1.11
C ALA A 118 -3.68 -14.27 1.93
N SER A 119 -4.99 -14.21 2.18
CA SER A 119 -5.69 -15.30 2.89
C SER A 119 -5.77 -16.59 2.10
N ARG A 120 -6.04 -16.51 0.80
CA ARG A 120 -6.00 -17.68 -0.09
C ARG A 120 -4.60 -18.29 -0.22
N LEU A 121 -3.56 -17.45 -0.14
CA LEU A 121 -2.18 -17.92 -0.15
C LEU A 121 -1.78 -18.56 1.18
N ALA A 122 -2.23 -17.99 2.30
CA ALA A 122 -1.98 -18.53 3.63
C ALA A 122 -2.56 -19.94 3.80
N THR A 123 -3.78 -20.19 3.32
CA THR A 123 -4.40 -21.53 3.39
C THR A 123 -3.61 -22.55 2.57
N LYS A 124 -3.19 -22.19 1.35
CA LYS A 124 -2.42 -23.09 0.47
C LYS A 124 -1.00 -23.41 0.97
N LEU A 125 -0.45 -22.56 1.84
CA LEU A 125 0.88 -22.78 2.44
C LEU A 125 0.81 -23.56 3.77
N ALA A 126 -0.40 -23.75 4.30
CA ALA A 126 -0.65 -24.55 5.50
C ALA A 126 -0.98 -26.02 5.18
N ASP A 127 -1.48 -26.29 3.96
CA ASP A 127 -1.64 -27.64 3.37
C ASP A 127 -0.31 -28.18 2.82
#